data_AF-A0A4Q6FYE4-F1
#
_entry.id   AF-A0A4Q6FYE4-F1
#
_cell.length_a   1.000
_cell.length_b   1.000
_cell.length_c   1.000
_cell.angle_alpha   90.00
_cell.angle_beta   90.00
_cell.angle_gamma   90.00
#
_symmetry.space_group_name_H-M   'P 1'
#
loop_
_entity.id
_entity.type
_entity.pdbx_description
1 polymer ?
#
loop_
_entity_poly.entity_id
_entity_poly.type
_entity_poly.pdbx_seq_one_letter_code
_entity_poly.pdbx_strand_id
1 'polypeptide(L)'
;AHRRGRERRRFQHAGAEVLLVLGVAQAAAQGQRIGDFEIAGGEHRPGLVALLLDRIARARIARGQRIVVEAVDGDVFVVIEQAGLPEHRQVTQEFRIESNEWGRFDWQAGLFYYDEDITIDSFNYDSLTPGNPRAGYAIQEQRNKAWAVFASGDFEVTDALTLRGGLRYTQDKKDFSASVLEAAPFSAAPVGGPYTVHTDVNDVSWDLSGVYALNEDVNLYARVAKGFRAPSIQGRLLFASAAAVADNGGVSTADSEEVISYEAGIKADLWDKRARLGFNVFRYDVNDQQIIAVGGGGNSATLLNADKTVGQGFELDLEAYLTDNLLVTLGSSYN
;
A
#
# COMPACT_ATOMS: atom_id res chain seq x y z
N ALA A 1 -3.70 -31.23 53.80
CA ALA A 1 -2.44 -31.98 53.63
C ALA A 1 -2.21 -32.27 52.15
N HIS A 2 -1.04 -31.85 51.68
CA HIS A 2 -0.29 -32.22 50.48
C HIS A 2 -0.83 -33.16 49.37
N ARG A 3 -0.51 -32.72 48.14
CA ARG A 3 0.13 -33.42 47.00
C ARG A 3 -0.67 -34.44 46.17
N ARG A 4 -0.87 -34.08 44.90
CA ARG A 4 -0.45 -34.83 43.69
C ARG A 4 -0.02 -33.76 42.68
N GLY A 5 1.01 -33.86 41.85
CA GLY A 5 1.91 -34.93 41.42
C GLY A 5 2.39 -34.47 40.05
N ARG A 6 3.70 -34.22 39.89
CA ARG A 6 4.32 -33.73 38.65
C ARG A 6 4.18 -34.76 37.53
N GLU A 7 3.88 -34.30 36.32
CA GLU A 7 4.49 -34.85 35.11
C GLU A 7 5.14 -33.71 34.31
N ARG A 8 6.44 -33.86 34.08
CA ARG A 8 7.19 -33.08 33.10
C ARG A 8 7.18 -33.87 31.79
N ARG A 9 6.79 -33.25 30.69
CA ARG A 9 7.29 -33.62 29.37
C ARG A 9 8.00 -32.42 28.76
N ARG A 10 9.29 -32.59 28.47
CA ARG A 10 10.05 -31.73 27.57
C ARG A 10 9.73 -32.19 26.15
N PHE A 11 9.46 -31.23 25.26
CA PHE A 11 9.73 -31.36 23.84
C PHE A 11 10.56 -30.15 23.40
N GLN A 12 11.55 -30.44 22.56
CA GLN A 12 12.56 -29.54 22.01
C GLN A 12 12.02 -28.78 20.79
N HIS A 13 12.68 -27.64 20.50
CA HIS A 13 12.74 -26.84 19.27
C HIS A 13 11.91 -27.26 18.05
N ALA A 14 11.10 -26.32 17.56
CA ALA A 14 10.93 -25.99 16.13
C ALA A 14 10.23 -24.62 16.04
N GLY A 15 10.70 -23.74 15.15
CA GLY A 15 10.05 -22.46 14.89
C GLY A 15 8.70 -22.63 14.18
N ALA A 16 7.78 -21.71 14.43
CA ALA A 16 6.63 -21.42 13.58
C ALA A 16 5.97 -20.12 14.09
N GLU A 17 5.64 -19.25 13.13
CA GLU A 17 4.70 -18.13 13.28
C GLU A 17 3.37 -18.61 13.86
N VAL A 18 2.72 -17.78 14.68
CA VAL A 18 1.32 -17.97 15.07
C VAL A 18 0.57 -16.68 14.80
N LEU A 19 -0.11 -16.66 13.66
CA LEU A 19 -1.19 -15.73 13.35
C LEU A 19 -2.39 -16.11 14.23
N LEU A 20 -2.81 -15.24 15.14
CA LEU A 20 -4.02 -15.46 15.94
C LEU A 20 -5.06 -14.37 15.61
N VAL A 21 -5.95 -14.70 14.68
CA VAL A 21 -7.18 -13.96 14.40
C VAL A 21 -8.20 -14.36 15.47
N LEU A 22 -8.51 -13.47 16.40
CA LEU A 22 -9.64 -13.60 17.31
C LEU A 22 -10.64 -12.48 17.04
N GLY A 23 -11.71 -12.82 16.32
CA GLY A 23 -12.99 -12.15 16.50
C GLY A 23 -13.65 -12.58 17.80
N VAL A 24 -14.65 -11.79 18.22
CA VAL A 24 -15.65 -12.06 19.29
C VAL A 24 -15.19 -11.58 20.68
N ALA A 25 -15.93 -10.75 21.42
CA ALA A 25 -17.37 -10.52 21.44
C ALA A 25 -17.68 -9.08 21.88
N GLN A 26 -18.27 -8.25 21.02
CA GLN A 26 -19.59 -7.64 21.24
C GLN A 26 -19.96 -6.74 20.05
N ALA A 27 -20.35 -7.38 18.96
CA ALA A 27 -21.47 -6.91 18.15
C ALA A 27 -22.79 -6.80 18.97
N ALA A 28 -22.79 -7.10 20.27
CA ALA A 28 -23.99 -7.39 21.03
C ALA A 28 -24.50 -6.23 21.91
N ALA A 29 -24.41 -4.98 21.47
CA ALA A 29 -25.27 -3.95 22.06
C ALA A 29 -25.85 -2.94 21.06
N GLN A 30 -25.09 -2.40 20.09
CA GLN A 30 -25.59 -1.25 19.33
C GLN A 30 -25.20 -1.17 17.83
N GLY A 31 -24.90 -2.30 17.19
CA GLY A 31 -25.07 -2.41 15.73
C GLY A 31 -24.30 -1.40 14.85
N GLN A 32 -23.00 -1.21 15.06
CA GLN A 32 -22.13 -0.59 14.04
C GLN A 32 -20.90 -1.45 13.76
N ARG A 33 -20.56 -1.56 12.46
CA ARG A 33 -19.39 -2.28 11.94
C ARG A 33 -18.10 -1.62 12.45
N ILE A 34 -17.22 -2.41 13.04
CA ILE A 34 -15.90 -1.99 13.54
C ILE A 34 -14.85 -2.48 12.54
N GLY A 35 -13.89 -1.61 12.19
CA GLY A 35 -12.83 -1.89 11.22
C GLY A 35 -11.75 -2.86 11.72
N ASP A 36 -10.74 -3.09 10.88
CA ASP A 36 -9.70 -4.10 11.08
C ASP A 36 -8.77 -3.78 12.27
N PHE A 37 -8.34 -4.81 13.00
CA PHE A 37 -7.49 -4.74 14.20
C PHE A 37 -6.13 -5.41 13.94
N GLU A 38 -5.04 -4.80 14.39
CA GLU A 38 -3.69 -5.35 14.33
C GLU A 38 -3.05 -5.30 15.73
N ILE A 39 -2.52 -6.43 16.23
CA ILE A 39 -1.85 -6.54 17.54
C ILE A 39 -0.36 -6.84 17.29
N ALA A 40 0.53 -5.90 17.62
CA ALA A 40 1.97 -6.07 17.47
C ALA A 40 2.64 -6.38 18.83
N GLY A 41 3.19 -7.61 18.96
CA GLY A 41 4.27 -7.99 19.89
C GLY A 41 3.98 -8.10 21.41
N GLY A 42 4.27 -9.27 21.99
CA GLY A 42 4.46 -9.46 23.45
C GLY A 42 3.92 -10.79 24.01
N GLU A 43 4.66 -11.42 24.93
CA GLU A 43 4.35 -12.74 25.54
C GLU A 43 2.88 -12.89 26.01
N HIS A 44 2.30 -14.06 25.73
CA HIS A 44 0.97 -14.48 26.19
C HIS A 44 0.82 -14.33 27.72
N ARG A 45 0.12 -13.27 28.14
CA ARG A 45 -0.45 -13.15 29.50
C ARG A 45 -1.97 -13.05 29.38
N PRO A 46 -2.73 -14.10 29.74
CA PRO A 46 -4.20 -14.12 29.61
C PRO A 46 -4.93 -12.94 30.28
N GLY A 47 -4.35 -12.38 31.35
CA GLY A 47 -4.88 -11.19 32.03
C GLY A 47 -4.71 -9.89 31.24
N LEU A 48 -3.68 -9.79 30.40
CA LEU A 48 -3.41 -8.61 29.56
C LEU A 48 -4.46 -8.48 28.45
N VAL A 49 -4.83 -9.61 27.84
CA VAL A 49 -5.87 -9.67 26.78
C VAL A 49 -7.25 -9.28 27.32
N ALA A 50 -7.62 -9.74 28.52
CA ALA A 50 -8.87 -9.37 29.16
C ALA A 50 -8.91 -7.87 29.52
N LEU A 51 -7.80 -7.32 30.02
CA LEU A 51 -7.66 -5.89 30.28
C LEU A 51 -7.77 -5.08 28.98
N LEU A 52 -7.17 -5.57 27.89
CA LEU A 52 -7.20 -4.97 26.56
C LEU A 52 -8.65 -4.83 26.05
N LEU A 53 -9.40 -5.93 26.09
CA LEU A 53 -10.79 -5.99 25.65
C LEU A 53 -11.69 -5.08 26.49
N ASP A 54 -11.50 -5.06 27.81
CA ASP A 54 -12.25 -4.19 28.74
C ASP A 54 -11.93 -2.69 28.54
N ARG A 55 -10.68 -2.35 28.19
CA ARG A 55 -10.27 -0.98 27.87
C ARG A 55 -10.84 -0.52 26.53
N ILE A 56 -10.73 -1.35 25.48
CA ILE A 56 -11.29 -1.07 24.15
C ILE A 56 -12.81 -0.89 24.22
N ALA A 57 -13.51 -1.75 24.98
CA ALA A 57 -14.97 -1.66 25.13
C ALA A 57 -15.44 -0.34 25.76
N ARG A 58 -14.57 0.37 26.48
CA ARG A 58 -14.88 1.66 27.11
C ARG A 58 -14.48 2.87 26.26
N ALA A 59 -13.69 2.69 25.20
CA ALA A 59 -13.31 3.77 24.31
C ALA A 59 -14.49 4.23 23.45
N ARG A 60 -14.78 5.54 23.45
CA ARG A 60 -15.72 6.17 22.50
C ARG A 60 -14.96 6.67 21.29
N ILE A 61 -15.32 6.19 20.11
CA ILE A 61 -14.59 6.43 18.86
C ILE A 61 -15.48 7.19 17.90
N ALA A 62 -14.99 8.31 17.38
CA ALA A 62 -15.65 9.11 16.36
C ALA A 62 -15.25 8.65 14.93
N ARG A 63 -15.99 9.11 13.92
CA ARG A 63 -15.67 8.82 12.52
C ARG A 63 -14.31 9.42 12.15
N GLY A 64 -13.42 8.62 11.55
CA GLY A 64 -12.08 9.05 11.15
C GLY A 64 -10.98 8.84 12.21
N GLN A 65 -11.32 8.28 13.36
CA GLN A 65 -10.36 7.93 14.42
C GLN A 65 -9.87 6.49 14.28
N ARG A 66 -8.55 6.29 14.42
CA ARG A 66 -7.92 4.96 14.51
C ARG A 66 -7.59 4.65 15.97
N ILE A 67 -7.94 3.45 16.42
CA ILE A 67 -7.53 2.96 17.74
C ILE A 67 -6.16 2.33 17.61
N VAL A 68 -5.24 2.76 18.47
CA VAL A 68 -3.97 2.09 18.69
C VAL A 68 -3.98 1.58 20.13
N VAL A 69 -3.56 0.33 20.31
CA VAL A 69 -3.34 -0.22 21.65
C VAL A 69 -1.87 -0.55 21.81
N GLU A 70 -1.26 -0.02 22.85
CA GLU A 70 0.15 -0.22 23.16
C GLU A 70 0.29 -0.82 24.56
N ALA A 71 1.06 -1.89 24.68
CA ALA A 71 1.36 -2.53 25.96
C ALA A 71 2.84 -2.33 26.30
N VAL A 72 3.12 -1.53 27.33
CA VAL A 72 4.49 -1.24 27.78
C VAL A 72 4.61 -1.62 29.25
N ASP A 73 5.59 -2.44 29.60
CA ASP A 73 5.90 -2.88 30.99
C ASP A 73 4.71 -3.45 31.80
N GLY A 74 3.72 -4.03 31.11
CA GLY A 74 2.55 -4.67 31.74
C GLY A 74 1.35 -3.73 31.92
N ASP A 75 1.47 -2.46 31.55
CA ASP A 75 0.36 -1.52 31.41
C ASP A 75 -0.15 -1.50 29.96
N VAL A 76 -1.47 -1.35 29.81
CA VAL A 76 -2.15 -1.27 28.51
C VAL A 76 -2.69 0.14 28.32
N PHE A 77 -2.19 0.82 27.29
CA PHE A 77 -2.62 2.14 26.86
C PHE A 77 -3.46 2.01 25.60
N VAL A 78 -4.60 2.70 25.60
CA VAL A 78 -5.43 2.87 24.40
C VAL A 78 -5.24 4.32 23.99
N VAL A 79 -4.79 4.54 22.76
CA VAL A 79 -4.54 5.86 22.20
C VAL A 79 -5.34 5.96 20.92
N ILE A 80 -5.97 7.10 20.70
CA ILE A 80 -6.73 7.35 19.48
C ILE A 80 -5.98 8.38 18.66
N GLU A 81 -5.69 8.02 17.41
CA GLU A 81 -5.12 8.94 16.43
C GLU A 81 -6.24 9.43 15.49
N GLN A 82 -6.21 10.71 15.17
CA GLN A 82 -7.07 11.30 14.16
C GLN A 82 -6.22 12.14 13.21
N ALA A 83 -6.35 11.88 11.91
CA ALA A 83 -5.79 12.74 10.89
C ALA A 83 -6.92 13.58 10.25
N GLY A 84 -6.65 14.86 10.05
CA GLY A 84 -7.46 15.78 9.26
C GLY A 84 -6.69 16.25 8.03
N LEU A 85 -7.41 16.55 6.95
CA LEU A 85 -6.88 17.21 5.75
C LEU A 85 -7.49 18.62 5.66
N PRO A 86 -7.06 19.57 6.51
CA PRO A 86 -7.62 20.92 6.53
C PRO A 86 -7.47 21.65 5.20
N GLU A 87 -6.37 21.41 4.48
CA GLU A 87 -6.10 21.99 3.17
C GLU A 87 -5.66 20.90 2.19
N HIS A 88 -6.29 20.86 1.02
CA HIS A 88 -5.90 20.02 -0.11
C HIS A 88 -6.20 20.75 -1.41
N ARG A 89 -5.19 20.90 -2.25
CA ARG A 89 -5.32 21.39 -3.61
C ARG A 89 -4.52 20.50 -4.53
N GLN A 90 -5.15 20.03 -5.59
CA GLN A 90 -4.50 19.22 -6.60
C GLN A 90 -4.91 19.70 -8.00
N VAL A 91 -3.93 19.84 -8.88
CA VAL A 91 -4.14 20.14 -10.31
C VAL A 91 -3.42 19.09 -11.14
N THR A 92 -4.15 18.52 -12.08
CA THR A 92 -3.62 17.61 -13.09
C THR A 92 -3.98 18.09 -14.48
N GLN A 93 -3.04 18.01 -15.41
CA GLN A 93 -3.26 18.36 -16.82
C GLN A 93 -2.54 17.35 -17.71
N GLU A 94 -3.22 16.87 -18.75
CA GLU A 94 -2.63 16.02 -19.78
C GLU A 94 -2.98 16.58 -21.16
N PHE A 95 -1.98 16.66 -22.01
CA PHE A 95 -2.14 16.95 -23.43
C PHE A 95 -1.65 15.75 -24.24
N ARG A 96 -2.47 15.27 -25.17
CA ARG A 96 -2.17 14.11 -26.01
C ARG A 96 -2.46 14.41 -27.47
N ILE A 97 -1.58 13.91 -28.34
CA ILE A 97 -1.77 13.83 -29.77
C ILE A 97 -1.61 12.38 -30.18
N GLU A 98 -2.45 11.93 -31.10
CA GLU A 98 -2.43 10.59 -31.68
C GLU A 98 -2.55 10.67 -33.21
N SER A 99 -2.04 9.64 -33.90
CA SER A 99 -2.25 9.48 -35.33
C SER A 99 -3.66 8.97 -35.62
N ASN A 100 -4.21 9.40 -36.75
CA ASN A 100 -5.41 8.79 -37.33
C ASN A 100 -4.97 7.80 -38.40
N GLU A 101 -4.74 6.53 -38.01
CA GLU A 101 -4.40 5.39 -38.88
C GLU A 101 -3.32 5.73 -39.91
N TRP A 102 -2.07 5.89 -39.47
CA TRP A 102 -0.95 6.23 -40.37
C TRP A 102 -0.38 4.99 -41.09
N GLY A 103 -1.27 4.29 -41.79
CA GLY A 103 -0.98 3.04 -42.47
C GLY A 103 -0.73 1.91 -41.47
N ARG A 104 0.48 1.35 -41.49
CA ARG A 104 0.88 0.21 -40.63
C ARG A 104 1.51 0.65 -39.30
N PHE A 105 1.51 1.95 -39.03
CA PHE A 105 2.13 2.53 -37.85
C PHE A 105 1.16 3.51 -37.20
N ASP A 106 0.78 3.24 -35.96
CA ASP A 106 0.03 4.16 -35.13
C ASP A 106 0.89 4.65 -33.97
N TRP A 107 0.68 5.88 -33.54
CA TRP A 107 1.42 6.45 -32.44
C TRP A 107 0.58 7.44 -31.64
N GLN A 108 0.97 7.59 -30.38
CA GLN A 108 0.49 8.66 -29.51
C GLN A 108 1.67 9.25 -28.75
N ALA A 109 1.59 10.54 -28.45
CA ALA A 109 2.55 11.24 -27.61
C ALA A 109 1.85 12.29 -26.77
N GLY A 110 2.44 12.64 -25.63
CA GLY A 110 1.83 13.61 -24.75
C GLY A 110 2.73 14.17 -23.67
N LEU A 111 2.16 15.17 -22.99
CA LEU A 111 2.73 15.88 -21.86
C LEU A 111 1.78 15.71 -20.68
N PHE A 112 2.34 15.47 -19.49
CA PHE A 112 1.59 15.35 -18.25
C PHE A 112 2.16 16.33 -17.21
N TYR A 113 1.28 16.93 -16.42
CA TYR A 113 1.64 17.82 -15.31
C TYR A 113 0.76 17.55 -14.09
N TYR A 114 1.38 17.59 -12.91
CA TYR A 114 0.80 17.38 -11.59
C TYR A 114 1.38 18.40 -10.60
N ASP A 115 0.53 19.12 -9.87
CA ASP A 115 0.91 19.93 -8.69
C ASP A 115 -0.13 19.68 -7.60
N GLU A 116 0.31 19.13 -6.48
CA GLU A 116 -0.50 18.89 -5.29
C GLU A 116 0.13 19.60 -4.10
N ASP A 117 -0.74 20.16 -3.26
CA ASP A 117 -0.42 20.77 -1.99
C ASP A 117 -1.39 20.21 -0.94
N ILE A 118 -0.86 19.57 0.10
CA ILE A 118 -1.62 18.99 1.20
C ILE A 118 -1.12 19.52 2.53
N THR A 119 -2.05 19.83 3.41
CA THR A 119 -1.80 20.02 4.85
C THR A 119 -2.54 18.93 5.60
N ILE A 120 -1.86 18.28 6.53
CA ILE A 120 -2.42 17.25 7.39
C ILE A 120 -2.22 17.67 8.84
N ASP A 121 -3.33 17.69 9.59
CA ASP A 121 -3.31 17.76 11.04
C ASP A 121 -3.37 16.35 11.61
N SER A 122 -2.48 16.03 12.53
CA SER A 122 -2.47 14.78 13.28
C SER A 122 -2.71 15.07 14.75
N PHE A 123 -3.70 14.42 15.35
CA PHE A 123 -4.04 14.56 16.76
C PHE A 123 -3.89 13.23 17.50
N ASN A 124 -3.39 13.30 18.72
CA ASN A 124 -3.33 12.19 19.67
C ASN A 124 -4.28 12.49 20.85
N TYR A 125 -4.98 11.46 21.33
CA TYR A 125 -5.88 11.57 22.47
C TYR A 125 -5.56 10.51 23.52
N ASP A 126 -5.51 10.93 24.79
CA ASP A 126 -5.45 10.03 25.94
C ASP A 126 -6.85 9.47 26.20
N SER A 127 -7.12 8.26 25.69
CA SER A 127 -8.44 7.64 25.82
C SER A 127 -8.69 6.96 27.18
N LEU A 128 -7.71 6.98 28.08
CA LEU A 128 -7.87 6.44 29.43
C LEU A 128 -8.29 7.51 30.44
N THR A 129 -8.02 8.78 30.14
CA THR A 129 -8.48 9.91 30.95
C THR A 129 -9.94 10.29 30.59
N PRO A 130 -10.85 10.43 31.58
CA PRO A 130 -12.23 10.80 31.32
C PRO A 130 -12.36 12.07 30.47
N GLY A 131 -13.11 11.96 29.37
CA GLY A 131 -13.29 13.05 28.41
C GLY A 131 -12.35 13.01 27.20
N ASN A 132 -11.44 12.03 27.14
CA ASN A 132 -10.48 11.84 26.05
C ASN A 132 -9.75 13.13 25.68
N PRO A 133 -9.05 13.79 26.63
CA PRO A 133 -8.36 15.04 26.33
C PRO A 133 -7.33 14.81 25.20
N ARG A 134 -7.17 15.83 24.36
CA ARG A 134 -6.07 15.85 23.40
C ARG A 134 -4.75 15.82 24.18
N ALA A 135 -3.84 14.99 23.69
CA ALA A 135 -2.53 14.75 24.28
C ALA A 135 -1.50 14.67 23.15
N GLY A 136 -1.53 15.60 22.21
CA GLY A 136 -0.59 15.62 21.09
C GLY A 136 -1.19 16.20 19.82
N TYR A 137 -0.37 16.98 19.12
CA TYR A 137 -0.75 17.67 17.91
C TYR A 137 0.50 17.88 17.05
N ALA A 138 0.45 17.40 15.81
CA ALA A 138 1.44 17.69 14.79
C ALA A 138 0.73 18.17 13.53
N ILE A 139 1.41 19.04 12.80
CA ILE A 139 0.99 19.49 11.47
C ILE A 139 2.07 19.10 10.48
N GLN A 140 1.67 18.69 9.28
CA GLN A 140 2.59 18.45 8.18
C GLN A 140 2.03 19.05 6.89
N GLU A 141 2.94 19.55 6.05
CA GLU A 141 2.66 20.12 4.75
C GLU A 141 3.50 19.38 3.72
N GLN A 142 2.90 18.99 2.60
CA GLN A 142 3.60 18.37 1.50
C GLN A 142 3.15 18.96 0.18
N ARG A 143 4.12 19.43 -0.59
CA ARG A 143 3.92 19.81 -1.98
C ARG A 143 4.56 18.77 -2.90
N ASN A 144 3.79 18.23 -3.83
CA ASN A 144 4.27 17.30 -4.84
C ASN A 144 4.07 17.90 -6.24
N LYS A 145 5.15 18.02 -7.00
CA LYS A 145 5.15 18.42 -8.40
C LYS A 145 5.73 17.32 -9.26
N ALA A 146 4.98 16.91 -10.27
CA ALA A 146 5.49 15.98 -11.28
C ALA A 146 5.15 16.45 -12.69
N TRP A 147 6.05 16.18 -13.63
CA TRP A 147 5.77 16.34 -15.05
C TRP A 147 6.37 15.18 -15.83
N ALA A 148 5.77 14.88 -16.99
CA ALA A 148 6.27 13.83 -17.85
C ALA A 148 6.08 14.14 -19.32
N VAL A 149 6.95 13.56 -20.14
CA VAL A 149 6.80 13.45 -21.59
C VAL A 149 6.75 11.97 -21.93
N PHE A 150 5.80 11.58 -22.76
CA PHE A 150 5.62 10.19 -23.15
C PHE A 150 5.31 10.04 -24.63
N ALA A 151 5.68 8.89 -25.18
CA ALA A 151 5.30 8.48 -26.51
C ALA A 151 5.19 6.96 -26.57
N SER A 152 4.26 6.47 -27.38
CA SER A 152 4.17 5.05 -27.73
C SER A 152 3.78 4.89 -29.19
N GLY A 153 4.21 3.81 -29.80
CA GLY A 153 3.82 3.43 -31.15
C GLY A 153 3.55 1.95 -31.26
N ASP A 154 2.62 1.63 -32.15
CA ASP A 154 2.20 0.29 -32.53
C ASP A 154 2.52 0.13 -34.03
N PHE A 155 3.22 -0.93 -34.39
CA PHE A 155 3.68 -1.21 -35.74
C PHE A 155 3.23 -2.60 -36.18
N GLU A 156 2.41 -2.66 -37.22
CA GLU A 156 2.01 -3.89 -37.87
C GLU A 156 3.18 -4.41 -38.70
N VAL A 157 3.94 -5.36 -38.17
CA VAL A 157 5.07 -5.99 -38.87
C VAL A 157 4.57 -6.88 -40.00
N THR A 158 3.49 -7.62 -39.74
CA THR A 158 2.72 -8.41 -40.73
C THR A 158 1.22 -8.23 -40.46
N ASP A 159 0.36 -8.80 -41.29
CA ASP A 159 -1.10 -8.80 -41.05
C ASP A 159 -1.50 -9.54 -39.76
N ALA A 160 -0.58 -10.34 -39.21
CA ALA A 160 -0.79 -11.14 -38.01
C ALA A 160 0.09 -10.74 -36.83
N LEU A 161 1.11 -9.90 -37.00
CA LEU A 161 2.07 -9.54 -35.96
C LEU A 161 2.14 -8.03 -35.78
N THR A 162 1.76 -7.57 -34.60
CA THR A 162 1.88 -6.16 -34.18
C THR A 162 2.89 -6.05 -33.04
N LEU A 163 3.85 -5.15 -33.18
CA LEU A 163 4.80 -4.81 -32.13
C LEU A 163 4.49 -3.41 -31.59
N ARG A 164 4.61 -3.24 -30.28
CA ARG A 164 4.41 -1.97 -29.60
C ARG A 164 5.63 -1.61 -28.77
N GLY A 165 5.97 -0.34 -28.75
CA GLY A 165 6.95 0.22 -27.83
C GLY A 165 6.50 1.55 -27.25
N GLY A 166 6.81 1.78 -25.98
CA GLY A 166 6.50 3.02 -25.29
C GLY A 166 7.63 3.46 -24.38
N LEU A 167 7.76 4.78 -24.22
CA LEU A 167 8.70 5.45 -23.33
C LEU A 167 7.99 6.59 -22.60
N ARG A 168 8.33 6.79 -21.32
CA ARG A 168 7.86 7.91 -20.51
C ARG A 168 8.99 8.42 -19.61
N TYR A 169 9.44 9.64 -19.85
CA TYR A 169 10.32 10.36 -18.92
C TYR A 169 9.45 11.10 -17.91
N THR A 170 9.69 10.90 -16.62
CA THR A 170 8.99 11.58 -15.53
C THR A 170 10.01 12.23 -14.58
N GLN A 171 9.75 13.46 -14.15
CA GLN A 171 10.39 14.06 -12.97
C GLN A 171 9.32 14.22 -11.88
N ASP A 172 9.65 13.82 -10.66
CA ASP A 172 8.81 13.97 -9.47
C ASP A 172 9.63 14.67 -8.37
N LYS A 173 9.07 15.74 -7.81
CA LYS A 173 9.67 16.55 -6.76
C LYS A 173 8.68 16.69 -5.60
N LYS A 174 9.13 16.37 -4.40
CA LYS A 174 8.36 16.58 -3.16
C LYS A 174 9.13 17.49 -2.21
N ASP A 175 8.43 18.49 -1.70
CA ASP A 175 8.86 19.34 -0.61
C ASP A 175 7.93 19.06 0.58
N PHE A 176 8.49 18.57 1.68
CA PHE A 176 7.75 18.17 2.88
C PHE A 176 8.25 18.96 4.09
N SER A 177 7.34 19.38 4.97
CA SER A 177 7.67 19.91 6.28
C SER A 177 6.70 19.40 7.34
N ALA A 178 7.18 19.19 8.55
CA ALA A 178 6.31 18.84 9.68
C ALA A 178 6.76 19.51 10.97
N SER A 179 5.80 19.82 11.84
CA SER A 179 6.05 20.39 13.17
C SER A 179 5.22 19.65 14.22
N VAL A 180 5.83 19.36 15.36
CA VAL A 180 5.12 18.88 16.55
C VAL A 180 4.80 20.10 17.41
N LEU A 181 3.52 20.40 17.57
CA LEU A 181 3.02 21.59 18.30
C LEU A 181 2.65 21.26 19.75
N GLU A 182 2.29 20.01 20.02
CA GLU A 182 1.97 19.50 21.34
C GLU A 182 2.58 18.10 21.46
N ALA A 183 3.36 17.85 22.51
CA ALA A 183 4.00 16.56 22.75
C ALA A 183 2.94 15.46 22.89
N ALA A 184 3.22 14.29 22.31
CA ALA A 184 2.39 13.11 22.52
C ALA A 184 3.00 12.16 23.58
N PRO A 185 2.20 11.56 24.46
CA PRO A 185 2.62 10.42 25.25
C PRO A 185 3.22 9.35 24.34
N PHE A 186 4.33 8.74 24.76
CA PHE A 186 5.01 7.65 24.05
C PHE A 186 5.62 8.03 22.68
N SER A 187 5.56 9.29 22.26
CA SER A 187 6.40 9.79 21.17
C SER A 187 7.72 10.34 21.71
N ALA A 188 8.82 9.96 21.06
CA ALA A 188 10.13 10.55 21.29
C ALA A 188 10.37 11.81 20.44
N ALA A 189 9.46 12.17 19.52
CA ALA A 189 9.63 13.34 18.68
C ALA A 189 9.64 14.64 19.53
N PRO A 190 10.66 15.51 19.37
CA PRO A 190 10.68 16.76 20.12
C PRO A 190 9.57 17.70 19.64
N VAL A 191 9.01 18.49 20.58
CA VAL A 191 8.17 19.64 20.22
C VAL A 191 9.04 20.65 19.49
N GLY A 192 8.64 21.02 18.27
CA GLY A 192 9.45 21.85 17.39
C GLY A 192 9.24 21.53 15.92
N GLY A 193 10.17 22.00 15.10
CA GLY A 193 10.09 22.00 13.64
C GLY A 193 10.43 23.38 13.06
N PRO A 194 10.32 23.55 11.73
CA PRO A 194 9.89 22.53 10.78
C PRO A 194 10.99 21.49 10.53
N TYR A 195 10.62 20.22 10.57
CA TYR A 195 11.42 19.11 10.07
C TYR A 195 11.16 18.97 8.57
N THR A 196 12.16 19.29 7.75
CA THR A 196 12.00 19.36 6.30
C THR A 196 12.63 18.18 5.60
N VAL A 197 11.95 17.66 4.58
CA VAL A 197 12.46 16.64 3.67
C VAL A 197 12.23 17.12 2.24
N HIS A 198 13.21 16.90 1.37
CA HIS A 198 13.14 17.24 -0.04
C HIS A 198 13.55 16.03 -0.88
N THR A 199 12.74 15.68 -1.87
CA THR A 199 13.05 14.64 -2.86
C THR A 199 12.92 15.21 -4.27
N ASP A 200 13.85 14.87 -5.16
CA ASP A 200 13.81 15.21 -6.58
C ASP A 200 14.37 14.02 -7.36
N VAL A 201 13.51 13.32 -8.07
CA VAL A 201 13.87 12.12 -8.82
C VAL A 201 13.39 12.21 -10.26
N ASN A 202 14.10 11.53 -11.14
CA ASN A 202 13.71 11.34 -12.52
C ASN A 202 13.75 9.86 -12.89
N ASP A 203 12.88 9.47 -13.80
CA ASP A 203 12.75 8.09 -14.25
C ASP A 203 12.42 8.01 -15.74
N VAL A 204 12.93 6.97 -16.41
CA VAL A 204 12.45 6.55 -17.73
C VAL A 204 11.77 5.19 -17.59
N SER A 205 10.45 5.22 -17.64
CA SER A 205 9.61 4.02 -17.73
C SER A 205 9.43 3.64 -19.20
N TRP A 206 9.35 2.35 -19.49
CA TRP A 206 9.28 1.84 -20.85
C TRP A 206 8.53 0.52 -20.94
N ASP A 207 7.97 0.23 -22.11
CA ASP A 207 7.37 -1.07 -22.40
C ASP A 207 7.65 -1.51 -23.83
N LEU A 208 7.76 -2.83 -24.00
CA LEU A 208 7.79 -3.49 -25.29
C LEU A 208 6.80 -4.66 -25.25
N SER A 209 5.95 -4.76 -26.26
CA SER A 209 5.03 -5.89 -26.39
C SER A 209 4.86 -6.33 -27.83
N GLY A 210 4.51 -7.60 -28.00
CA GLY A 210 4.12 -8.16 -29.29
C GLY A 210 2.79 -8.89 -29.14
N VAL A 211 1.94 -8.75 -30.16
CA VAL A 211 0.70 -9.50 -30.31
C VAL A 211 0.75 -10.25 -31.62
N TYR A 212 0.52 -11.56 -31.58
CA TYR A 212 0.46 -12.43 -32.74
C TYR A 212 -0.93 -13.05 -32.88
N ALA A 213 -1.66 -12.68 -33.93
CA ALA A 213 -2.92 -13.28 -34.30
C ALA A 213 -2.67 -14.67 -34.91
N LEU A 214 -3.03 -15.72 -34.18
CA LEU A 214 -3.03 -17.08 -34.71
C LEU A 214 -4.12 -17.27 -35.77
N ASN A 215 -5.26 -16.60 -35.56
CA ASN A 215 -6.39 -16.48 -36.47
C ASN A 215 -7.26 -15.29 -36.03
N GLU A 216 -8.44 -15.12 -36.64
CA GLU A 216 -9.37 -14.01 -36.36
C GLU A 216 -9.89 -13.98 -34.91
N ASP A 217 -9.81 -15.12 -34.21
CA ASP A 217 -10.41 -15.35 -32.91
C ASP A 217 -9.38 -15.49 -31.77
N VAL A 218 -8.12 -15.78 -32.09
CA VAL A 218 -7.11 -16.17 -31.11
C VAL A 218 -5.82 -15.36 -31.28
N ASN A 219 -5.42 -14.70 -30.20
CA ASN A 219 -4.22 -13.89 -30.12
C ASN A 219 -3.28 -14.40 -29.03
N LEU A 220 -2.00 -14.53 -29.36
CA LEU A 220 -0.93 -14.66 -28.39
C LEU A 220 -0.32 -13.29 -28.12
N TYR A 221 0.16 -13.05 -26.91
CA TYR A 221 0.91 -11.84 -26.62
C TYR A 221 2.05 -12.10 -25.64
N ALA A 222 3.05 -11.23 -25.72
CA ALA A 222 4.10 -11.13 -24.73
C ALA A 222 4.43 -9.65 -24.49
N ARG A 223 4.80 -9.31 -23.26
CA ARG A 223 5.12 -7.94 -22.83
C ARG A 223 6.26 -7.98 -21.81
N VAL A 224 7.15 -7.00 -21.93
CA VAL A 224 8.07 -6.60 -20.87
C VAL A 224 7.87 -5.12 -20.61
N ALA A 225 7.78 -4.72 -19.35
CA ALA A 225 7.55 -3.34 -18.96
C ALA A 225 8.35 -2.98 -17.72
N LYS A 226 8.96 -1.81 -17.74
CA LYS A 226 9.60 -1.17 -16.59
C LYS A 226 8.77 0.02 -16.14
N GLY A 227 8.47 0.07 -14.85
CA GLY A 227 7.83 1.21 -14.19
C GLY A 227 8.59 1.61 -12.94
N PHE A 228 8.17 2.71 -12.33
CA PHE A 228 8.69 3.15 -11.04
C PHE A 228 7.59 3.79 -10.18
N ARG A 229 7.85 3.88 -8.88
CA ARG A 229 7.13 4.69 -7.92
C ARG A 229 8.11 5.67 -7.29
N ALA A 230 7.80 6.97 -7.38
CA ALA A 230 8.63 8.01 -6.78
C ALA A 230 8.73 7.87 -5.24
N PRO A 231 9.71 8.52 -4.60
CA PRO A 231 9.93 8.43 -3.15
C PRO A 231 8.68 8.77 -2.35
N SER A 232 8.52 8.09 -1.21
CA SER A 232 7.48 8.38 -0.24
C SER A 232 8.07 9.04 1.00
N ILE A 233 7.29 9.93 1.62
CA ILE A 233 7.64 10.61 2.86
C ILE A 233 6.56 10.30 3.90
N GLN A 234 6.97 9.90 5.10
CA GLN A 234 6.07 9.57 6.20
C GLN A 234 6.41 10.43 7.42
N GLY A 235 5.52 11.37 7.73
CA GLY A 235 5.61 12.27 8.89
C GLY A 235 4.72 11.87 10.06
N ARG A 236 4.67 10.59 10.45
CA ARG A 236 3.85 10.16 11.60
C ARG A 236 4.56 10.46 12.94
N LEU A 237 4.68 11.75 13.25
CA LEU A 237 5.54 12.23 14.35
C LEU A 237 4.98 11.97 15.76
N LEU A 238 3.66 11.79 15.91
CA LEU A 238 3.03 11.59 17.22
C LEU A 238 3.20 10.17 17.78
N PHE A 239 3.93 9.29 17.08
CA PHE A 239 4.30 7.96 17.54
C PHE A 239 5.74 7.58 17.14
N ALA A 240 6.61 8.58 16.95
CA ALA A 240 8.00 8.32 16.59
C ALA A 240 8.72 7.61 17.74
N SER A 241 9.35 6.47 17.48
CA SER A 241 10.18 5.79 18.48
C SER A 241 11.50 6.52 18.71
N ALA A 242 12.12 6.35 19.88
CA ALA A 242 13.43 6.95 20.17
C ALA A 242 14.52 6.51 19.17
N ALA A 243 14.38 5.31 18.56
CA ALA A 243 15.29 4.83 17.52
C ALA A 243 15.03 5.49 16.15
N ALA A 244 13.79 5.96 15.91
CA ALA A 244 13.41 6.64 14.67
C ALA A 244 13.68 8.15 14.71
N VAL A 245 13.77 8.75 15.90
CA VAL A 245 14.03 10.19 16.06
C VAL A 245 15.50 10.51 15.81
N ALA A 246 15.78 10.99 14.59
CA ALA A 246 17.01 11.70 14.24
C ALA A 246 16.79 13.22 14.34
N ASP A 247 17.73 14.02 13.83
CA ASP A 247 17.64 15.49 13.78
C ASP A 247 16.41 16.01 12.99
N ASN A 248 15.74 15.13 12.23
CA ASN A 248 14.55 15.42 11.45
C ASN A 248 13.22 15.05 12.15
N GLY A 249 13.23 14.86 13.48
CA GLY A 249 12.00 14.70 14.27
C GLY A 249 11.28 13.35 14.11
N GLY A 250 11.89 12.37 13.43
CA GLY A 250 11.28 11.06 13.18
C GLY A 250 10.56 10.93 11.84
N VAL A 251 10.75 11.89 10.93
CA VAL A 251 10.30 11.75 9.53
C VAL A 251 11.10 10.62 8.87
N SER A 252 10.42 9.70 8.20
CA SER A 252 11.06 8.63 7.43
C SER A 252 10.76 8.78 5.94
N THR A 253 11.68 8.32 5.11
CA THR A 253 11.59 8.37 3.65
C THR A 253 11.90 7.01 3.08
N ALA A 254 11.19 6.62 2.02
CA ALA A 254 11.59 5.51 1.16
C ALA A 254 11.98 6.07 -0.21
N ASP A 255 13.09 5.59 -0.74
CA ASP A 255 13.60 5.92 -2.07
C ASP A 255 12.67 5.38 -3.17
N SER A 256 12.94 5.77 -4.41
CA SER A 256 12.18 5.28 -5.57
C SER A 256 12.18 3.75 -5.62
N GLU A 257 11.04 3.18 -5.95
CA GLU A 257 10.88 1.75 -6.20
C GLU A 257 10.77 1.51 -7.71
N GLU A 258 11.46 0.49 -8.23
CA GLU A 258 11.40 0.13 -9.65
C GLU A 258 10.86 -1.28 -9.84
N VAL A 259 9.99 -1.46 -10.84
CA VAL A 259 9.47 -2.78 -11.22
C VAL A 259 9.81 -3.09 -12.66
N ILE A 260 10.29 -4.31 -12.92
CA ILE A 260 10.33 -4.89 -14.26
C ILE A 260 9.42 -6.11 -14.27
N SER A 261 8.40 -6.07 -15.13
CA SER A 261 7.41 -7.13 -15.30
C SER A 261 7.54 -7.78 -16.67
N TYR A 262 7.42 -9.10 -16.69
CA TYR A 262 7.35 -9.96 -17.87
C TYR A 262 6.01 -10.67 -17.85
N GLU A 263 5.29 -10.64 -18.96
CA GLU A 263 3.99 -11.28 -19.10
C GLU A 263 3.89 -11.94 -20.48
N ALA A 264 3.28 -13.12 -20.53
CA ALA A 264 2.92 -13.77 -21.77
C ALA A 264 1.57 -14.47 -21.63
N GLY A 265 0.75 -14.43 -22.66
CA GLY A 265 -0.59 -14.99 -22.56
C GLY A 265 -1.27 -15.21 -23.90
N ILE A 266 -2.49 -15.72 -23.79
CA ILE A 266 -3.40 -16.00 -24.88
C ILE A 266 -4.74 -15.34 -24.56
N LYS A 267 -5.35 -14.76 -25.60
CA LYS A 267 -6.72 -14.27 -25.59
C LYS A 267 -7.47 -14.94 -26.72
N ALA A 268 -8.65 -15.50 -26.45
CA ALA A 268 -9.43 -16.22 -27.43
C ALA A 268 -10.93 -15.92 -27.30
N ASP A 269 -11.56 -15.59 -28.43
CA ASP A 269 -13.01 -15.59 -28.63
C ASP A 269 -13.42 -16.93 -29.26
N LEU A 270 -13.96 -17.86 -28.49
CA LEU A 270 -14.31 -19.21 -28.93
C LEU A 270 -15.80 -19.35 -29.26
N TRP A 271 -16.12 -20.27 -30.18
CA TRP A 271 -17.50 -20.67 -30.53
C TRP A 271 -18.40 -19.50 -30.92
N ASP A 272 -18.01 -18.75 -31.96
CA ASP A 272 -18.75 -17.56 -32.43
C ASP A 272 -18.98 -16.54 -31.30
N LYS A 273 -17.95 -16.29 -30.49
CA LYS A 273 -17.95 -15.40 -29.31
C LYS A 273 -18.89 -15.85 -28.19
N ARG A 274 -19.28 -17.13 -28.15
CA ARG A 274 -20.00 -17.69 -26.99
C ARG A 274 -19.10 -17.96 -25.81
N ALA A 275 -17.78 -18.00 -25.98
CA ALA A 275 -16.84 -17.99 -24.86
C ALA A 275 -15.65 -17.06 -25.10
N ARG A 276 -15.17 -16.40 -24.04
CA ARG A 276 -13.95 -15.62 -23.99
C ARG A 276 -13.02 -16.22 -22.97
N LEU A 277 -11.78 -16.47 -23.38
CA LEU A 277 -10.73 -17.01 -22.55
C LEU A 277 -9.55 -16.04 -22.56
N GLY A 278 -9.13 -15.61 -21.37
CA GLY A 278 -7.84 -14.98 -21.12
C GLY A 278 -7.01 -15.91 -20.24
N PHE A 279 -5.79 -16.20 -20.65
CA PHE A 279 -4.84 -16.88 -19.78
C PHE A 279 -3.47 -16.22 -19.93
N ASN A 280 -2.82 -15.90 -18.81
CA ASN A 280 -1.47 -15.36 -18.82
C ASN A 280 -0.61 -15.99 -17.73
N VAL A 281 0.68 -15.92 -17.95
CA VAL A 281 1.72 -16.15 -16.95
C VAL A 281 2.50 -14.86 -16.81
N PHE A 282 2.92 -14.57 -15.59
CA PHE A 282 3.65 -13.34 -15.32
C PHE A 282 4.74 -13.57 -14.29
N ARG A 283 5.73 -12.69 -14.34
CA ARG A 283 6.79 -12.57 -13.35
C ARG A 283 7.23 -11.13 -13.29
N TYR A 284 7.35 -10.58 -12.10
CA TYR A 284 7.92 -9.26 -11.89
C TYR A 284 8.94 -9.29 -10.77
N ASP A 285 9.98 -8.48 -10.95
CA ASP A 285 10.98 -8.19 -9.95
C ASP A 285 10.80 -6.71 -9.57
N VAL A 286 10.61 -6.44 -8.27
CA VAL A 286 10.59 -5.09 -7.70
C VAL A 286 11.87 -4.87 -6.92
N ASN A 287 12.63 -3.83 -7.27
CA ASN A 287 13.79 -3.39 -6.52
C ASN A 287 13.41 -2.20 -5.63
N ASP A 288 14.02 -2.14 -4.45
CA ASP A 288 13.80 -1.07 -3.48
C ASP A 288 12.31 -0.90 -3.11
N GLN A 289 11.62 -2.02 -2.88
CA GLN A 289 10.18 -2.01 -2.57
C GLN A 289 9.91 -1.16 -1.33
N GLN A 290 9.15 -0.07 -1.47
CA GLN A 290 8.78 0.77 -0.34
C GLN A 290 7.75 0.05 0.52
N ILE A 291 8.14 -0.21 1.76
CA ILE A 291 7.32 -0.85 2.79
C ILE A 291 7.20 0.07 4.00
N ILE A 292 6.12 -0.10 4.76
CA ILE A 292 5.96 0.54 6.07
C ILE A 292 6.22 -0.54 7.12
N ALA A 293 7.33 -0.42 7.84
CA ALA A 293 7.59 -1.24 9.02
C ALA A 293 6.83 -0.64 10.21
N VAL A 294 5.90 -1.42 10.77
CA VAL A 294 5.13 -1.04 11.96
C VAL A 294 5.66 -1.81 13.18
N GLY A 295 5.86 -1.11 14.29
CA GLY A 295 6.30 -1.70 15.56
C GLY A 295 7.74 -1.34 15.93
N GLY A 296 8.43 -2.27 16.62
CA GLY A 296 9.77 -2.06 17.16
C GLY A 296 9.75 -1.31 18.49
N GLY A 297 9.52 -2.04 19.59
CA GLY A 297 9.51 -1.48 20.96
C GLY A 297 8.36 -0.51 21.28
N GLY A 298 7.65 0.01 20.28
CA GLY A 298 6.46 0.85 20.42
C GLY A 298 5.71 1.01 19.09
N ASN A 299 4.70 1.90 19.06
CA ASN A 299 3.82 2.10 17.89
C ASN A 299 4.42 2.97 16.77
N SER A 300 5.65 2.71 16.31
CA SER A 300 6.26 3.46 15.19
C SER A 300 5.82 2.94 13.83
N ALA A 301 5.73 3.82 12.82
CA ALA A 301 5.59 3.43 11.42
C ALA A 301 6.68 4.14 10.62
N THR A 302 7.56 3.35 10.03
CA THR A 302 8.76 3.84 9.39
C THR A 302 8.81 3.30 7.97
N LEU A 303 9.03 4.20 7.02
CA LEU A 303 9.29 3.83 5.63
C LEU A 303 10.67 3.19 5.49
N LEU A 304 10.72 2.08 4.77
CA LEU A 304 11.94 1.36 4.40
C LEU A 304 11.85 0.93 2.93
N ASN A 305 13.00 0.69 2.30
CA ASN A 305 13.10 0.01 1.02
C ASN A 305 13.59 -1.42 1.27
N ALA A 306 12.82 -2.43 0.85
CA ALA A 306 13.28 -3.81 0.83
C ALA A 306 14.05 -4.07 -0.47
N ASP A 307 15.26 -4.63 -0.35
CA ASP A 307 16.21 -4.80 -1.46
C ASP A 307 15.58 -5.38 -2.72
N LYS A 308 14.78 -6.45 -2.58
CA LYS A 308 14.12 -7.10 -3.71
C LYS A 308 12.85 -7.85 -3.30
N THR A 309 11.79 -7.67 -4.08
CA THR A 309 10.56 -8.47 -4.05
C THR A 309 10.37 -9.15 -5.41
N VAL A 310 9.91 -10.40 -5.40
CA VAL A 310 9.61 -11.16 -6.61
C VAL A 310 8.18 -11.66 -6.50
N GLY A 311 7.36 -11.39 -7.51
CA GLY A 311 6.05 -11.99 -7.67
C GLY A 311 5.95 -12.68 -9.01
N GLN A 312 5.29 -13.83 -9.05
CA GLN A 312 5.11 -14.60 -10.29
C GLN A 312 3.89 -15.48 -10.15
N GLY A 313 3.24 -15.76 -11.26
CA GLY A 313 1.98 -16.45 -11.20
C GLY A 313 1.36 -16.71 -12.55
N PHE A 314 0.11 -17.12 -12.49
CA PHE A 314 -0.75 -17.18 -13.67
C PHE A 314 -2.15 -16.67 -13.31
N GLU A 315 -2.84 -16.12 -14.31
CA GLU A 315 -4.25 -15.78 -14.21
C GLU A 315 -5.02 -16.41 -15.36
N LEU A 316 -6.23 -16.83 -15.04
CA LEU A 316 -7.21 -17.39 -15.95
C LEU A 316 -8.51 -16.61 -15.76
N ASP A 317 -9.04 -16.10 -16.85
CA ASP A 317 -10.37 -15.50 -16.93
C ASP A 317 -11.15 -16.21 -18.04
N LEU A 318 -12.35 -16.67 -17.71
CA LEU A 318 -13.25 -17.35 -18.63
C LEU A 318 -14.65 -16.78 -18.46
N GLU A 319 -15.24 -16.34 -19.56
CA GLU A 319 -16.66 -16.03 -19.68
C GLU A 319 -17.26 -16.93 -20.77
N ALA A 320 -18.32 -17.68 -20.47
CA ALA A 320 -18.89 -18.63 -21.44
C ALA A 320 -20.41 -18.79 -21.29
N TYR A 321 -21.13 -18.65 -22.40
CA TYR A 321 -22.52 -19.07 -22.54
C TYR A 321 -22.59 -20.59 -22.74
N LEU A 322 -22.75 -21.34 -21.65
CA LEU A 322 -22.91 -22.80 -21.71
C LEU A 322 -24.24 -23.19 -22.39
N THR A 323 -25.26 -22.36 -22.22
CA THR A 323 -26.53 -22.40 -22.95
C THR A 323 -26.99 -20.97 -23.24
N ASP A 324 -28.05 -20.78 -24.02
CA ASP A 324 -28.57 -19.44 -24.36
C ASP A 324 -29.08 -18.67 -23.13
N ASN A 325 -29.31 -19.36 -22.01
CA ASN A 325 -29.82 -18.79 -20.77
C ASN A 325 -28.86 -18.98 -19.58
N LEU A 326 -27.64 -19.48 -19.82
CA LEU A 326 -26.67 -19.72 -18.76
C LEU A 326 -25.29 -19.19 -19.17
N LEU A 327 -24.96 -18.02 -18.63
CA LEU A 327 -23.63 -17.45 -18.64
C LEU A 327 -22.87 -17.93 -17.39
N VAL A 328 -21.67 -18.45 -17.59
CA VAL A 328 -20.74 -18.81 -16.53
C VAL A 328 -19.51 -17.95 -16.64
N THR A 329 -19.07 -17.38 -15.52
CA THR A 329 -17.78 -16.73 -15.40
C THR A 329 -16.91 -17.50 -14.41
N LEU A 330 -15.61 -17.59 -14.71
CA LEU A 330 -14.62 -18.23 -13.86
C LEU A 330 -13.33 -17.40 -13.91
N GLY A 331 -12.92 -16.91 -12.74
CA GLY A 331 -11.60 -16.32 -12.54
C GLY A 331 -10.76 -17.21 -11.64
N SER A 332 -9.49 -17.42 -11.98
CA SER A 332 -8.52 -18.12 -11.15
C SER A 332 -7.17 -17.43 -11.22
N SER A 333 -6.48 -17.31 -10.10
CA SER A 333 -5.12 -16.75 -10.02
C SER A 333 -4.30 -17.55 -9.00
N TYR A 334 -3.01 -17.68 -9.26
CA TYR A 334 -2.04 -18.30 -8.35
C TYR A 334 -0.75 -17.50 -8.39
N ASN A 335 -0.28 -17.08 -7.21
CA ASN A 335 0.85 -16.16 -7.01
C ASN A 335 1.81 -16.70 -5.94
#